data_AF-A0A0K0DLA1-F1
#
_entry.id   AF-A0A0K0DLA1-F1
#
_cell.length_a   1.000
_cell.length_b   1.000
_cell.length_c   1.000
_cell.angle_alpha   90.00
_cell.angle_beta   90.00
_cell.angle_gamma   90.00
#
_symmetry.space_group_name_H-M   'P 1'
#
loop_
_entity.id
_entity.type
_entity.pdbx_description
1 polymer ?
#
loop_
_entity_poly.entity_id
_entity_poly.type
_entity_poly.pdbx_seq_one_letter_code
_entity_poly.pdbx_strand_id
1 'polypeptide(L)'
;LLLSDLTLRCHLHHEIWEDGHKLEIKPDICSTNRYCVSAIYHDPDPVRKNGYSLGCDRVDCEQSDDPGQEKMWRTMPGGGGMKCRKHRDYGSRGEVCCCKTDMCNEMNTPALILFISPLFALSILVW
;
A
#
# COMPACT_ATOMS: atom_id res chain seq x y z
N LEU A 1 26.66 18.66 -16.92
CA LEU A 1 26.08 17.39 -16.43
C LEU A 1 24.60 17.62 -16.21
N LEU A 2 23.79 17.47 -17.27
CA LEU A 2 22.33 17.49 -17.15
C LEU A 2 21.95 16.12 -16.56
N LEU A 3 21.74 16.05 -15.25
CA LEU A 3 20.92 14.97 -14.71
C LEU A 3 19.53 15.17 -15.32
N SER A 4 19.20 14.38 -16.33
CA SER A 4 17.82 14.13 -16.68
C SER A 4 17.11 13.73 -15.38
N ASP A 5 16.15 14.55 -14.92
CA ASP A 5 15.11 14.14 -13.99
C ASP A 5 14.47 12.88 -14.59
N LEU A 6 14.99 11.70 -14.23
CA LEU A 6 14.43 10.43 -14.64
C LEU A 6 13.04 10.37 -14.04
N THR A 7 12.05 10.54 -14.89
CA THR A 7 10.64 10.50 -14.50
C THR A 7 10.31 9.06 -14.12
N LEU A 8 10.05 8.87 -12.84
CA LEU A 8 9.61 7.63 -12.22
C LEU A 8 8.11 7.44 -12.51
N ARG A 9 7.75 6.31 -13.12
CA ARG A 9 6.36 5.91 -13.35
C ARG A 9 5.88 4.98 -12.25
N CYS A 10 4.65 5.15 -11.79
CA CYS A 10 4.07 4.38 -10.70
C CYS A 10 2.64 3.96 -11.04
N HIS A 11 2.19 2.85 -10.46
CA HIS A 11 0.77 2.50 -10.50
C HIS A 11 -0.05 3.54 -9.75
N LEU A 12 -1.18 3.95 -10.31
CA LEU A 12 -2.19 4.78 -9.66
C LEU A 12 -3.46 3.96 -9.54
N HIS A 13 -3.91 3.69 -8.32
CA HIS A 13 -5.19 3.03 -8.08
C HIS A 13 -5.61 3.29 -6.64
N HIS A 14 -6.90 3.56 -6.43
CA HIS A 14 -7.43 3.75 -5.08
C HIS A 14 -8.71 2.94 -4.95
N GLU A 15 -8.80 2.19 -3.87
CA GLU A 15 -10.00 1.48 -3.46
C GLU A 15 -10.12 1.62 -1.94
N ILE A 16 -10.79 2.68 -1.50
CA ILE A 16 -10.86 3.08 -0.09
C ILE A 16 -12.32 3.18 0.34
N TRP A 17 -12.62 2.75 1.56
CA TRP A 17 -13.90 2.92 2.23
C TRP A 17 -13.73 3.88 3.39
N GLU A 18 -14.55 4.92 3.46
CA GLU A 18 -14.62 5.89 4.56
C GLU A 18 -16.07 6.30 4.77
N ASP A 19 -16.51 6.37 6.03
CA ASP A 19 -17.91 6.71 6.37
C ASP A 19 -18.96 5.89 5.58
N GLY A 20 -18.69 4.61 5.35
CA GLY A 20 -19.58 3.71 4.59
C GLY A 20 -19.61 3.94 3.07
N HIS A 21 -18.82 4.87 2.55
CA HIS A 21 -18.74 5.18 1.12
C HIS A 21 -17.45 4.65 0.51
N LYS A 22 -17.56 4.06 -0.68
CA LYS A 22 -16.41 3.63 -1.47
C LYS A 22 -15.93 4.78 -2.36
N LEU A 23 -14.67 5.18 -2.18
CA LEU A 23 -13.91 5.98 -3.14
C LEU A 23 -13.08 5.03 -4.00
N GLU A 24 -13.37 4.99 -5.30
CA GLU A 24 -12.63 4.19 -6.26
C GLU A 24 -12.09 5.07 -7.38
N ILE A 25 -10.78 5.02 -7.59
CA ILE A 25 -10.10 5.61 -8.75
C ILE A 25 -9.63 4.46 -9.62
N LYS A 26 -10.05 4.47 -10.89
CA LYS A 26 -9.69 3.43 -11.84
C LYS A 26 -8.16 3.31 -11.98
N PRO A 27 -7.63 2.09 -12.20
CA PRO A 27 -6.21 1.90 -12.43
C PRO A 27 -5.68 2.78 -13.58
N ASP A 28 -4.57 3.45 -13.33
CA ASP A 28 -3.85 4.32 -14.26
C ASP A 28 -2.36 4.35 -13.90
N ILE A 29 -1.60 5.25 -14.51
CA ILE A 29 -0.18 5.49 -14.24
C ILE A 29 0.01 6.96 -13.86
N CYS A 30 0.67 7.20 -12.73
CA CYS A 30 1.18 8.52 -12.39
C CYS A 30 2.69 8.60 -12.60
N SER A 31 3.19 9.83 -12.73
CA SER A 31 4.61 10.10 -12.91
C SER A 31 5.09 11.09 -11.86
N THR A 32 6.29 10.87 -11.35
CA THR A 32 6.95 11.69 -10.33
C THR A 32 8.46 11.61 -10.52
N ASN A 33 9.25 12.42 -9.84
CA ASN A 33 10.72 12.30 -9.83
C ASN A 33 11.26 11.77 -8.50
N ARG A 34 10.37 11.37 -7.58
CA ARG A 34 10.73 11.11 -6.18
C ARG A 34 10.38 9.70 -5.72
N TYR A 35 9.09 9.38 -5.60
CA TYR A 35 8.65 8.13 -4.96
C TYR A 35 7.36 7.58 -5.54
N CYS A 36 7.32 6.27 -5.75
CA CYS A 36 6.06 5.54 -5.80
C CYS A 36 5.63 5.17 -4.39
N VAL A 37 4.32 5.24 -4.12
CA VAL A 37 3.72 4.91 -2.83
C VAL A 37 2.71 3.77 -2.97
N SER A 38 2.66 2.89 -1.97
CA SER A 38 1.61 1.91 -1.73
C SER A 38 1.18 2.02 -0.27
N ALA A 39 -0.12 2.16 -0.03
CA ALA A 39 -0.68 2.34 1.29
C ALA A 39 -1.83 1.34 1.53
N ILE A 40 -1.82 0.73 2.71
CA ILE A 40 -2.89 -0.11 3.23
C ILE A 40 -3.56 0.66 4.35
N TYR A 41 -4.85 0.92 4.17
CA TYR A 41 -5.71 1.48 5.20
C TYR A 41 -6.40 0.35 5.95
N HIS A 42 -6.22 0.29 7.27
CA HIS A 42 -6.84 -0.75 8.09
C HIS A 42 -7.13 -0.30 9.51
N ASP A 43 -8.41 -0.20 9.84
CA ASP A 43 -8.88 0.20 11.16
C ASP A 43 -10.10 -0.63 11.57
N PRO A 44 -10.18 -1.10 12.84
CA PRO A 44 -11.36 -1.80 13.34
C PRO A 44 -12.59 -0.90 13.43
N ASP A 45 -12.41 0.43 13.51
CA ASP A 45 -13.52 1.37 13.47
C ASP A 45 -14.05 1.51 12.03
N PRO A 46 -15.31 1.11 11.74
CA PRO A 46 -15.85 1.14 10.39
C PRO A 46 -16.06 2.54 9.81
N VAL A 47 -16.02 3.61 10.63
CA VAL A 47 -16.08 4.99 10.10
C VAL A 47 -14.74 5.45 9.54
N ARG A 48 -13.64 4.81 9.94
CA ARG A 48 -12.28 5.17 9.51
C ARG A 48 -11.93 4.49 8.18
N LYS A 49 -10.95 5.09 7.49
CA LYS A 49 -10.44 4.59 6.20
C LYS A 49 -10.01 3.13 6.28
N ASN A 50 -10.52 2.33 5.36
CA ASN A 50 -10.11 0.96 5.09
C ASN A 50 -9.88 0.76 3.58
N GLY A 51 -9.03 -0.17 3.18
CA GLY A 51 -8.74 -0.45 1.76
C GLY A 51 -7.29 -0.18 1.39
N TYR A 52 -7.04 0.23 0.15
CA TYR A 52 -5.67 0.43 -0.34
C TYR A 52 -5.55 1.52 -1.39
N SER A 53 -4.32 2.03 -1.54
CA SER A 53 -3.98 3.09 -2.47
C SER A 53 -2.57 2.91 -3.01
N LEU A 54 -2.43 3.10 -4.31
CA LEU A 54 -1.18 3.16 -5.05
C LEU A 54 -1.09 4.54 -5.71
N GLY A 55 0.09 5.15 -5.73
CA GLY A 55 0.28 6.39 -6.47
C GLY A 55 1.68 6.98 -6.38
N CYS A 56 1.74 8.30 -6.50
CA CYS A 56 2.95 9.11 -6.47
C CYS A 56 2.83 10.10 -5.31
N ASP A 57 3.55 9.88 -4.21
CA ASP A 57 3.49 10.77 -3.04
C ASP A 57 4.88 11.05 -2.48
N ARG A 58 5.21 12.34 -2.36
CA ARG A 58 6.48 12.80 -1.77
C ARG A 58 6.37 12.96 -0.26
N VAL A 59 5.25 13.50 0.23
CA VAL A 59 5.09 13.91 1.63
C VAL A 59 5.10 12.67 2.53
N ASP A 60 4.40 11.62 2.11
CA ASP A 60 4.35 10.37 2.87
C ASP A 60 5.68 9.60 2.86
N CYS A 61 6.50 9.82 1.84
CA CYS A 61 7.69 9.02 1.57
C CYS A 61 9.03 9.71 1.84
N GLU A 62 9.07 11.04 2.03
CA GLU A 62 10.34 11.78 2.16
C GLU A 62 11.21 11.28 3.33
N GLN A 63 10.57 10.84 4.42
CA GLN A 63 11.27 10.32 5.61
C GLN A 63 11.82 8.91 5.42
N SER A 64 11.44 8.19 4.36
CA SER A 64 11.95 6.83 4.10
C SER A 64 13.43 6.79 3.72
N ASP A 65 13.98 7.93 3.27
CA ASP A 65 15.40 8.09 2.99
C ASP A 65 16.24 8.48 4.21
N ASP A 66 15.61 8.96 5.28
CA ASP A 66 16.34 9.49 6.44
C ASP A 66 16.99 8.33 7.21
N PRO A 67 18.34 8.26 7.29
CA PRO A 67 19.04 7.24 8.06
C PRO A 67 18.66 7.26 9.55
N GLY A 68 18.25 8.42 10.09
CA GLY A 68 17.75 8.54 11.45
C GLY A 68 16.42 7.82 11.69
N GLN A 69 15.70 7.43 10.64
CA GLN A 69 14.38 6.79 10.70
C GLN A 69 14.41 5.29 10.38
N GLU A 70 15.59 4.67 10.26
CA GLU A 70 15.73 3.23 9.95
C GLU A 70 14.99 2.30 10.93
N LYS A 71 14.78 2.73 12.18
CA LYS A 71 13.99 1.96 13.15
C LYS A 71 12.49 1.98 12.87
N MET A 72 11.99 3.00 12.17
CA MET A 72 10.57 3.16 11.84
C MET A 72 10.24 2.59 10.47
N TRP A 73 11.19 2.64 9.55
CA TRP A 73 11.06 2.12 8.18
C TRP A 73 11.74 0.78 8.02
N ARG A 74 10.94 -0.26 7.79
CA ARG A 74 11.41 -1.61 7.48
C ARG A 74 11.67 -1.76 5.98
N THR A 75 12.89 -2.12 5.62
CA THR A 75 13.21 -2.54 4.24
C THR A 75 12.58 -3.90 3.93
N MET A 76 11.83 -3.99 2.84
CA MET A 76 11.16 -5.22 2.42
C MET A 76 12.09 -6.08 1.55
N PRO A 77 12.24 -7.38 1.85
CA PRO A 77 13.03 -8.29 1.02
C PRO A 77 12.36 -8.50 -0.35
N GLY A 78 13.14 -8.45 -1.44
CA GLY A 78 12.67 -8.76 -2.80
C GLY A 78 11.87 -7.66 -3.52
N GLY A 79 11.58 -6.52 -2.88
CA GLY A 79 10.71 -5.48 -3.43
C GLY A 79 11.44 -4.24 -3.95
N GLY A 80 12.48 -4.37 -4.77
CA GLY A 80 13.08 -3.21 -5.48
C GLY A 80 13.57 -2.03 -4.60
N GLY A 81 13.94 -2.29 -3.34
CA GLY A 81 14.32 -1.24 -2.38
C GLY A 81 13.14 -0.58 -1.65
N MET A 82 11.97 -1.21 -1.64
CA MET A 82 10.79 -0.74 -0.92
C MET A 82 11.03 -0.70 0.59
N LYS A 83 10.62 0.41 1.21
CA LYS A 83 10.64 0.62 2.65
C LYS A 83 9.24 0.91 3.15
N CYS A 84 8.82 0.25 4.22
CA CYS A 84 7.48 0.37 4.77
C CYS A 84 7.49 0.80 6.23
N ARG A 85 6.50 1.59 6.63
CA ARG A 85 6.25 1.92 8.05
C ARG A 85 4.77 1.83 8.38
N LYS A 86 4.47 1.43 9.61
CA LYS A 86 3.12 1.60 10.17
C LYS A 86 2.91 3.06 10.55
N HIS A 87 1.74 3.62 10.24
CA HIS A 87 1.40 4.98 10.63
C HIS A 87 -0.11 5.13 10.88
N ARG A 88 -0.47 5.92 11.90
CA ARG A 88 -1.85 5.97 12.44
C ARG A 88 -2.85 6.61 11.48
N ASP A 89 -2.38 7.46 10.58
CA ASP A 89 -3.20 8.11 9.55
C ASP A 89 -3.76 7.09 8.55
N TYR A 90 -3.14 5.91 8.45
CA TYR A 90 -3.61 4.78 7.66
C TYR A 90 -4.44 3.78 8.48
N GLY A 91 -4.79 4.12 9.71
CA GLY A 91 -5.50 3.25 10.64
C GLY A 91 -4.58 2.50 11.61
N SER A 92 -5.17 1.89 12.64
CA SER A 92 -4.45 1.20 13.72
C SER A 92 -3.56 0.05 13.24
N ARG A 93 -3.86 -0.52 12.07
CA ARG A 93 -3.09 -1.57 11.41
C ARG A 93 -2.61 -1.16 10.02
N GLY A 94 -2.71 0.13 9.69
CA GLY A 94 -2.30 0.67 8.41
C GLY A 94 -0.80 0.75 8.25
N GLU A 95 -0.38 0.76 7.00
CA GLU A 95 1.03 0.82 6.59
C GLU A 95 1.16 1.62 5.30
N VAL A 96 2.27 2.33 5.18
CA VAL A 96 2.70 3.00 3.95
C VAL A 96 4.07 2.48 3.53
N CYS A 97 4.22 2.21 2.25
CA CYS A 97 5.40 1.67 1.61
C CYS A 97 5.85 2.58 0.46
N CYS A 98 7.15 2.83 0.38
CA CYS A 98 7.77 3.79 -0.52
C CYS A 98 8.93 3.16 -1.27
N CYS A 99 9.07 3.48 -2.56
CA CYS A 99 10.13 2.95 -3.42
C CYS A 99 10.44 3.91 -4.58
N LYS A 100 11.54 3.68 -5.30
CA LYS A 100 12.12 4.61 -6.28
C LYS A 100 12.47 3.99 -7.63
N THR A 101 11.93 2.82 -7.93
CA THR A 101 12.14 2.14 -9.21
C THR A 101 10.83 2.11 -9.98
N ASP A 102 10.87 2.18 -11.31
CA ASP A 102 9.66 2.23 -12.13
C ASP A 102 8.70 1.10 -11.75
N MET A 103 7.43 1.45 -11.56
CA MET A 103 6.31 0.55 -11.24
C MET A 103 6.48 -0.25 -9.94
N CYS A 104 7.34 0.19 -9.03
CA CYS A 104 7.68 -0.58 -7.82
C CYS A 104 6.59 -0.65 -6.76
N ASN A 105 5.58 0.21 -6.84
CA ASN A 105 4.46 0.22 -5.90
C ASN A 105 3.38 -0.81 -6.24
N GLU A 106 3.72 -1.81 -7.05
CA GLU A 106 2.86 -2.98 -7.20
C GLU A 106 2.65 -3.61 -5.83
N MET A 107 1.38 -3.81 -5.49
CA MET A 107 1.01 -4.36 -4.21
C MET A 107 1.40 -5.84 -4.23
N ASN A 108 2.53 -6.19 -3.62
CA ASN A 108 2.72 -7.54 -3.11
C ASN A 108 1.73 -7.70 -1.95
N THR A 109 0.45 -7.85 -2.26
CA THR A 109 -0.51 -8.43 -1.33
C THR A 109 0.12 -9.76 -0.93
N PRO A 110 0.59 -9.96 0.32
CA PRO A 110 0.78 -11.32 0.77
C PRO A 110 -0.58 -11.95 0.56
N ALA A 111 -0.64 -12.95 -0.31
CA ALA A 111 -1.87 -13.64 -0.65
C ALA A 111 -2.69 -13.77 0.63
N LEU A 112 -3.81 -13.07 0.69
CA LEU A 112 -4.91 -13.46 1.55
C LEU A 112 -5.32 -14.82 0.97
N ILE A 113 -4.56 -15.84 1.35
CA ILE A 113 -5.00 -17.22 1.34
C ILE A 113 -6.23 -17.13 2.21
N LEU A 114 -7.37 -17.02 1.54
CA LEU A 114 -8.68 -17.22 2.09
C LEU A 114 -8.54 -18.47 2.95
N PHE A 115 -8.51 -18.28 4.26
CA PHE A 115 -8.85 -19.34 5.20
C PHE A 115 -10.34 -19.60 4.94
N ILE A 116 -10.61 -20.37 3.88
CA ILE A 116 -11.86 -21.08 3.70
C ILE A 116 -11.89 -22.02 4.90
N SER A 117 -12.52 -21.54 5.96
CA SER A 117 -12.79 -22.33 7.14
C SER A 117 -13.62 -23.53 6.69
N PRO A 118 -13.22 -24.78 6.98
CA PRO A 118 -13.92 -25.98 6.50
C PRO A 118 -15.28 -26.21 7.20
N LEU A 119 -15.79 -25.22 7.93
CA LEU A 119 -17.02 -25.35 8.72
C LEU A 119 -18.30 -25.39 7.87
N PHE A 120 -18.23 -25.10 6.56
CA PHE A 120 -19.38 -25.25 5.64
C PHE A 120 -19.42 -26.60 4.90
N ALA A 121 -18.47 -27.51 5.11
CA ALA A 121 -18.50 -28.83 4.47
C ALA A 121 -19.31 -29.90 5.24
N LEU A 122 -19.83 -29.58 6.44
CA LEU A 122 -20.60 -30.52 7.27
C LEU A 122 -22.12 -30.48 7.05
N SER A 123 -22.65 -29.61 6.18
CA SER A 123 -24.09 -29.54 5.90
C SER A 123 -24.57 -30.40 4.72
N ILE A 124 -23.72 -31.24 4.11
CA ILE A 124 -24.11 -32.16 3.01
C ILE A 124 -24.23 -33.62 3.50
N LEU A 125 -24.15 -33.89 4.81
CA LEU A 125 -24.38 -35.22 5.40
C LEU A 125 -25.70 -35.33 6.18
N VAL A 126 -26.69 -34.54 5.80
CA VAL A 126 -28.08 -34.81 6.17
C VAL A 126 -28.92 -34.58 4.91
N TRP A 127 -29.12 -35.64 4.13
CA TRP A 127 -30.39 -36.15 3.60
C TRP A 127 -30.11 -37.38 2.74
#